data_AF-A0A512U6R0-F1
#
_entry.id   AF-A0A512U6R0-F1
#
_cell.length_a   1.000
_cell.length_b   1.000
_cell.length_c   1.000
_cell.angle_alpha   90.00
_cell.angle_beta   90.00
_cell.angle_gamma   90.00
#
_symmetry.space_group_name_H-M   'P 1'
#
loop_
_entity.id
_entity.type
_entity.pdbx_description
1 polymer ?
#
loop_
_entity_poly.entity_id
_entity_poly.type
_entity_poly.pdbx_seq_one_letter_code
_entity_poly.pdbx_strand_id
1 'polypeptide(L)'
;MSSLTATNPSSTPSTNHTELEDYIDVEKERNGLQTERVDEQETTSSKPPPSEDSTNEKVEPEPVAYRGTPISPLSYFGSFEIDPETPTLKWISDHTSGNVHPDMKTISMLYNQDLTLPETAQRFIEQSPELLEEARWEKLKAEFYGFYPTNIQDQAYACLSGLSELEASRIIAQKTSRMEHEAILQPLVGESCDYEDAKTLNEEIQGMIDTARKKTHEEAQALQNLENELRNHSSFDKGDKDYTWNEISWGSENWSSAIRKYQEHTKSSVEAQLFMFQLQHAKARYDPRTQWIHVKTSPLYPDGKINSAEKASKELFSQVSRLFDSEESFSRPSSMTMNKEVNRQFQRFEYWLQKYGTGRFANFDALANNDLFQGYEFRVPYQSYSPKMCAAALHNEFRSCYTWIIVSKPDISGYRKECHSILVYFTKPCTPSKTNCKFGTTLRETVPHNFCFNCFGKVHKKSSCELPKYGFACG
;
A
#
# COMPACT_ATOMS: atom_id res chain seq x y z
N MET A 1 39.27 23.37 39.25
CA MET A 1 38.66 23.92 40.48
C MET A 1 37.65 24.97 40.05
N SER A 2 36.47 25.02 40.69
CA SER A 2 35.57 26.20 40.86
C SER A 2 35.18 27.07 39.65
N SER A 3 33.92 27.49 39.46
CA SER A 3 32.67 27.27 40.22
C SER A 3 31.45 27.44 39.30
N LEU A 4 30.28 26.99 39.78
CA LEU A 4 28.96 27.24 39.20
C LEU A 4 28.53 28.71 39.35
N THR A 5 27.73 29.18 38.38
CA THR A 5 26.45 29.87 38.65
C THR A 5 25.50 29.65 37.46
N ALA A 6 24.20 29.64 37.72
CA ALA A 6 23.15 29.50 36.71
C ALA A 6 22.01 30.49 36.99
N THR A 7 21.34 30.95 35.93
CA THR A 7 20.09 31.72 36.05
C THR A 7 19.25 31.60 34.78
N ASN A 8 18.13 30.86 34.86
CA ASN A 8 16.97 31.09 34.01
C ASN A 8 16.10 32.18 34.67
N PRO A 9 15.39 33.00 33.88
CA PRO A 9 14.08 33.49 34.26
C PRO A 9 12.98 32.79 33.44
N SER A 10 11.88 32.44 34.11
CA SER A 10 10.67 31.92 33.47
C SER A 10 9.86 33.04 32.81
N SER A 11 9.17 32.73 31.71
CA SER A 11 7.94 33.42 31.31
C SER A 11 6.97 32.41 30.70
N THR A 12 5.73 32.41 31.19
CA THR A 12 4.65 31.50 30.77
C THR A 12 3.87 32.04 29.56
N PRO A 13 3.20 31.16 28.78
CA PRO A 13 2.51 31.56 27.56
C PRO A 13 1.19 32.28 27.83
N SER A 14 0.80 33.17 26.91
CA SER A 14 -0.57 33.68 26.85
C SER A 14 -1.44 32.70 26.08
N THR A 15 -2.45 32.13 26.73
CA THR A 15 -3.50 31.35 26.08
C THR A 15 -4.41 32.23 25.24
N ASN A 16 -4.91 31.70 24.14
CA ASN A 16 -6.20 32.08 23.56
C ASN A 16 -6.91 30.78 23.17
N HIS A 17 -8.16 30.63 23.62
CA HIS A 17 -8.96 29.42 23.40
C HIS A 17 -9.85 29.54 22.16
N THR A 18 -9.86 28.48 21.36
CA THR A 18 -11.00 27.99 20.57
C THR A 18 -10.69 26.49 20.39
N GLU A 19 -11.31 25.58 21.14
CA GLU A 19 -12.65 25.02 20.89
C GLU A 19 -12.81 24.46 19.47
N LEU A 20 -13.33 23.25 19.26
CA LEU A 20 -13.45 22.06 20.13
C LEU A 20 -13.84 20.89 19.18
N GLU A 21 -13.38 19.66 19.43
CA GLU A 21 -14.17 18.44 19.15
C GLU A 21 -13.45 17.20 19.72
N ASP A 22 -14.17 16.45 20.56
CA ASP A 22 -13.66 15.26 21.25
C ASP A 22 -13.80 13.99 20.38
N TYR A 23 -12.85 13.06 20.47
CA TYR A 23 -13.13 11.65 20.20
C TYR A 23 -12.42 10.71 21.18
N ILE A 24 -13.14 10.47 22.29
CA ILE A 24 -13.24 9.24 23.08
C ILE A 24 -12.05 8.25 22.98
N ASP A 25 -11.28 8.19 24.06
CA ASP A 25 -10.30 7.14 24.35
C ASP A 25 -10.88 6.16 25.38
N VAL A 26 -10.78 4.85 25.15
CA VAL A 26 -11.34 3.80 26.03
C VAL A 26 -10.43 2.57 26.09
N GLU A 27 -9.38 2.66 26.90
CA GLU A 27 -8.94 1.47 27.65
C GLU A 27 -9.94 1.21 28.79
N LYS A 28 -10.51 -0.01 28.85
CA LYS A 28 -10.78 -0.61 30.16
C LYS A 28 -10.85 -2.13 30.23
N GLU A 29 -10.09 -2.60 31.21
CA GLU A 29 -9.96 -3.94 31.74
C GLU A 29 -11.29 -4.72 31.84
N ARG A 30 -11.22 -6.04 31.61
CA ARG A 30 -12.14 -6.96 32.28
C ARG A 30 -11.45 -8.26 32.64
N ASN A 31 -11.21 -8.44 33.93
CA ASN A 31 -10.54 -9.62 34.47
C ASN A 31 -11.33 -10.16 35.66
N GLY A 32 -11.76 -11.43 35.58
CA GLY A 32 -12.38 -12.20 36.67
C GLY A 32 -13.81 -11.83 37.10
N LEU A 33 -14.76 -12.74 36.86
CA LEU A 33 -15.33 -13.53 37.97
C LEU A 33 -15.96 -14.85 37.47
N GLN A 34 -16.16 -15.78 38.41
CA GLN A 34 -16.87 -17.06 38.25
C GLN A 34 -18.37 -16.88 38.64
N THR A 35 -19.28 -17.83 38.37
CA THR A 35 -19.08 -19.15 37.73
C THR A 35 -19.99 -19.31 36.49
N GLU A 36 -20.96 -20.22 36.25
CA GLU A 36 -21.58 -21.38 36.95
C GLU A 36 -22.16 -22.34 35.89
N ARG A 37 -22.81 -23.44 36.31
CA ARG A 37 -23.69 -24.29 35.48
C ARG A 37 -25.01 -24.53 36.20
N VAL A 38 -26.12 -24.56 35.45
CA VAL A 38 -27.33 -25.31 35.79
C VAL A 38 -27.87 -25.93 34.49
N ASP A 39 -28.40 -27.14 34.60
CA ASP A 39 -28.66 -28.04 33.46
C ASP A 39 -30.01 -27.82 32.75
N GLU A 40 -30.20 -28.57 31.67
CA GLU A 40 -31.40 -28.65 30.84
C GLU A 40 -32.63 -29.13 31.63
N GLN A 41 -33.82 -28.66 31.25
CA GLN A 41 -35.02 -29.49 31.38
C GLN A 41 -36.08 -29.16 30.31
N GLU A 42 -36.41 -30.17 29.48
CA GLU A 42 -37.56 -30.12 28.60
C GLU A 42 -38.87 -30.21 29.39
N THR A 43 -39.93 -29.53 28.95
CA THR A 43 -41.29 -30.06 29.15
C THR A 43 -42.22 -29.60 28.02
N THR A 44 -43.18 -30.45 27.66
CA THR A 44 -43.95 -30.34 26.41
C THR A 44 -45.34 -29.72 26.58
N SER A 45 -45.82 -29.17 25.46
CA SER A 45 -47.24 -29.12 25.07
C SER A 45 -48.23 -28.32 25.92
N SER A 46 -48.77 -27.25 25.33
CA SER A 46 -50.15 -27.28 24.83
C SER A 46 -50.43 -26.14 23.85
N LYS A 47 -51.42 -26.32 22.96
CA LYS A 47 -51.73 -25.38 21.87
C LYS A 47 -53.24 -25.10 21.78
N PRO A 48 -53.70 -23.90 22.18
CA PRO A 48 -55.03 -23.40 21.83
C PRO A 48 -55.14 -23.04 20.33
N PRO A 49 -56.35 -22.93 19.76
CA PRO A 49 -56.54 -22.57 18.36
C PRO A 49 -56.28 -21.08 18.10
N PRO A 50 -55.91 -20.68 16.87
CA PRO A 50 -55.85 -19.27 16.50
C PRO A 50 -57.28 -18.71 16.39
N SER A 51 -57.52 -17.59 17.08
CA SER A 51 -58.68 -16.72 16.82
C SER A 51 -58.43 -15.86 15.58
N GLU A 52 -59.42 -15.75 14.70
CA GLU A 52 -59.42 -14.81 13.58
C GLU A 52 -59.68 -13.37 14.07
N ASP A 53 -58.69 -12.79 14.76
CA ASP A 53 -58.48 -11.34 14.75
C ASP A 53 -57.07 -11.01 15.27
N SER A 54 -56.22 -10.51 14.38
CA SER A 54 -55.07 -9.70 14.76
C SER A 54 -54.71 -8.75 13.62
N THR A 55 -54.48 -7.50 13.99
CA THR A 55 -53.94 -6.45 13.14
C THR A 55 -52.65 -6.87 12.45
N ASN A 56 -52.37 -6.30 11.27
CA ASN A 56 -51.02 -6.23 10.70
C ASN A 56 -50.14 -5.33 11.59
N GLU A 57 -49.76 -5.83 12.77
CA GLU A 57 -48.51 -5.43 13.37
C GLU A 57 -47.42 -5.84 12.37
N LYS A 58 -46.79 -4.85 11.75
CA LYS A 58 -45.44 -5.07 11.23
C LYS A 58 -44.59 -5.42 12.44
N VAL A 59 -44.29 -6.70 12.61
CA VAL A 59 -43.25 -7.15 13.53
C VAL A 59 -41.97 -6.45 13.07
N GLU A 60 -41.57 -5.40 13.78
CA GLU A 60 -40.30 -4.75 13.53
C GLU A 60 -39.21 -5.80 13.79
N PRO A 61 -38.38 -6.13 12.80
CA PRO A 61 -37.44 -7.23 12.94
C PRO A 61 -36.41 -6.85 14.01
N GLU A 62 -36.45 -7.57 15.15
CA GLU A 62 -35.64 -7.24 16.32
C GLU A 62 -34.14 -7.18 15.97
N PRO A 63 -33.39 -6.16 16.45
CA PRO A 63 -31.97 -6.06 16.19
C PRO A 63 -31.20 -7.29 16.70
N VAL A 64 -30.52 -7.98 15.79
CA VAL A 64 -29.73 -9.16 16.11
C VAL A 64 -28.38 -8.72 16.69
N ALA A 65 -27.99 -9.29 17.83
CA ALA A 65 -26.68 -9.01 18.42
C ALA A 65 -25.55 -9.65 17.58
N TYR A 66 -24.88 -8.84 16.76
CA TYR A 66 -23.75 -9.25 15.94
C TYR A 66 -22.43 -8.77 16.55
N ARG A 67 -21.59 -9.70 16.98
CA ARG A 67 -20.26 -9.45 17.61
C ARG A 67 -20.28 -8.52 18.85
N GLY A 68 -21.45 -8.24 19.42
CA GLY A 68 -21.64 -7.36 20.58
C GLY A 68 -22.47 -6.11 20.26
N THR A 69 -22.59 -5.74 18.98
CA THR A 69 -23.40 -4.61 18.51
C THR A 69 -24.81 -5.09 18.15
N PRO A 70 -25.90 -4.43 18.57
CA PRO A 70 -27.25 -4.71 18.07
C PRO A 70 -27.40 -4.17 16.64
N ILE A 71 -27.78 -5.03 15.69
CA ILE A 71 -27.84 -4.70 14.27
C ILE A 71 -29.24 -4.98 13.73
N SER A 72 -29.90 -3.96 13.18
CA SER A 72 -31.14 -4.15 12.42
C SER A 72 -30.82 -4.80 11.07
N PRO A 73 -31.58 -5.81 10.61
CA PRO A 73 -31.31 -6.47 9.34
C PRO A 73 -31.54 -5.53 8.15
N LEU A 74 -30.91 -5.85 7.02
CA LEU A 74 -30.90 -5.03 5.80
C LEU A 74 -32.32 -4.71 5.29
N SER A 75 -33.27 -5.63 5.49
CA SER A 75 -34.69 -5.46 5.13
C SER A 75 -35.42 -4.34 5.92
N TYR A 76 -34.89 -3.90 7.06
CA TYR A 76 -35.42 -2.76 7.81
C TYR A 76 -35.25 -1.43 7.04
N PHE A 77 -34.17 -1.31 6.26
CA PHE A 77 -33.81 -0.08 5.55
C PHE A 77 -34.53 0.07 4.20
N GLY A 78 -35.08 -1.01 3.66
CA GLY A 78 -35.88 -1.01 2.44
C GLY A 78 -35.67 -2.26 1.58
N SER A 79 -35.88 -2.11 0.28
CA SER A 79 -35.69 -3.14 -0.74
C SER A 79 -34.90 -2.59 -1.94
N PHE A 80 -34.27 -3.48 -2.68
CA PHE A 80 -33.45 -3.21 -3.86
C PHE A 80 -33.65 -4.35 -4.87
N GLU A 81 -33.40 -4.09 -6.14
CA GLU A 81 -33.48 -5.10 -7.21
C GLU A 81 -32.09 -5.70 -7.46
N ILE A 82 -32.02 -7.03 -7.56
CA ILE A 82 -30.78 -7.77 -7.83
C ILE A 82 -30.95 -8.47 -9.17
N ASP A 83 -30.04 -8.20 -10.10
CA ASP A 83 -30.09 -8.77 -11.45
C ASP A 83 -30.05 -10.31 -11.41
N PRO A 84 -30.83 -11.02 -12.24
CA PRO A 84 -30.98 -12.47 -12.16
C PRO A 84 -29.68 -13.24 -12.48
N GLU A 85 -28.71 -12.59 -13.13
CA GLU A 85 -27.39 -13.16 -13.39
C GLU A 85 -26.49 -13.13 -12.14
N THR A 86 -26.63 -12.13 -11.28
CA THR A 86 -25.77 -11.91 -10.11
C THR A 86 -25.81 -13.08 -9.12
N PRO A 87 -26.96 -13.64 -8.69
CA PRO A 87 -27.00 -14.83 -7.84
C PRO A 87 -26.34 -16.10 -8.41
N THR A 88 -25.95 -16.11 -9.69
CA THR A 88 -25.24 -17.24 -10.32
C THR A 88 -23.71 -17.16 -10.17
N LEU A 89 -23.18 -16.00 -9.75
CA LEU A 89 -21.73 -15.76 -9.60
C LEU A 89 -21.17 -16.54 -8.40
N LYS A 90 -20.23 -17.46 -8.68
CA LYS A 90 -19.73 -18.45 -7.69
C LYS A 90 -19.06 -17.80 -6.47
N TRP A 91 -18.41 -16.66 -6.67
CA TRP A 91 -17.62 -15.97 -5.64
C TRP A 91 -18.43 -15.14 -4.63
N ILE A 92 -19.76 -15.04 -4.80
CA ILE A 92 -20.65 -14.51 -3.75
C ILE A 92 -20.69 -15.44 -2.52
N SER A 93 -20.22 -16.69 -2.66
CA SER A 93 -20.02 -17.62 -1.54
C SER A 93 -18.58 -18.17 -1.54
N ASP A 94 -17.62 -17.33 -1.95
CA ASP A 94 -16.18 -17.52 -1.77
C ASP A 94 -15.83 -17.63 -0.28
N HIS A 95 -14.95 -18.57 0.08
CA HIS A 95 -14.56 -18.83 1.47
C HIS A 95 -13.80 -17.66 2.11
N THR A 96 -13.20 -16.77 1.32
CA THR A 96 -12.52 -15.55 1.79
C THR A 96 -13.41 -14.56 2.54
N SER A 97 -14.74 -14.71 2.54
CA SER A 97 -15.63 -13.94 3.42
C SER A 97 -15.45 -14.32 4.90
N GLY A 98 -15.16 -15.57 5.24
CA GLY A 98 -15.20 -16.05 6.62
C GLY A 98 -16.60 -15.93 7.26
N ASN A 99 -16.67 -15.83 8.59
CA ASN A 99 -17.93 -15.75 9.34
C ASN A 99 -18.52 -14.32 9.39
N VAL A 100 -19.25 -13.94 8.33
CA VAL A 100 -19.90 -12.62 8.14
C VAL A 100 -21.35 -12.56 8.66
N HIS A 101 -21.94 -11.35 8.71
CA HIS A 101 -23.38 -11.17 8.97
C HIS A 101 -24.24 -11.82 7.87
N PRO A 102 -25.44 -12.39 8.16
CA PRO A 102 -26.27 -13.07 7.15
C PRO A 102 -26.59 -12.23 5.91
N ASP A 103 -26.95 -10.95 6.10
CA ASP A 103 -27.23 -10.02 4.99
C ASP A 103 -26.00 -9.63 4.16
N MET A 104 -24.78 -9.96 4.61
CA MET A 104 -23.56 -9.60 3.89
C MET A 104 -23.46 -10.32 2.53
N LYS A 105 -24.12 -11.47 2.37
CA LYS A 105 -24.30 -12.13 1.05
C LYS A 105 -25.08 -11.23 0.07
N THR A 106 -26.03 -10.46 0.56
CA THR A 106 -26.84 -9.52 -0.23
C THR A 106 -26.03 -8.26 -0.58
N ILE A 107 -25.22 -7.77 0.36
CA ILE A 107 -24.23 -6.70 0.10
C ILE A 107 -23.22 -7.14 -0.98
N SER A 108 -22.76 -8.40 -0.92
CA SER A 108 -21.91 -9.01 -1.96
C SER A 108 -22.56 -9.00 -3.34
N MET A 109 -23.84 -9.35 -3.45
CA MET A 109 -24.59 -9.27 -4.71
C MET A 109 -24.61 -7.86 -5.26
N LEU A 110 -24.99 -6.87 -4.43
CA LEU A 110 -25.07 -5.47 -4.85
C LEU A 110 -23.71 -4.95 -5.37
N TYR A 111 -22.61 -5.23 -4.66
CA TYR A 111 -21.26 -4.85 -5.11
C TYR A 111 -20.83 -5.49 -6.45
N ASN A 112 -21.40 -6.64 -6.84
CA ASN A 112 -21.15 -7.27 -8.13
C ASN A 112 -22.03 -6.72 -9.27
N GLN A 113 -23.02 -5.87 -8.96
CA GLN A 113 -23.80 -5.09 -9.94
C GLN A 113 -23.21 -3.68 -10.10
N ASP A 114 -23.00 -2.96 -9.00
CA ASP A 114 -22.34 -1.65 -8.94
C ASP A 114 -21.47 -1.57 -7.68
N LEU A 115 -20.24 -1.08 -7.82
CA LEU A 115 -19.32 -0.86 -6.70
C LEU A 115 -19.80 0.24 -5.73
N THR A 116 -20.86 0.95 -6.10
CA THR A 116 -21.59 1.96 -5.33
C THR A 116 -22.87 1.35 -4.76
N LEU A 117 -22.97 1.19 -3.44
CA LEU A 117 -24.19 0.66 -2.84
C LEU A 117 -25.38 1.63 -2.96
N PRO A 118 -26.61 1.12 -3.13
CA PRO A 118 -27.83 1.89 -2.86
C PRO A 118 -27.84 2.44 -1.43
N GLU A 119 -28.43 3.63 -1.23
CA GLU A 119 -28.43 4.32 0.07
C GLU A 119 -28.99 3.45 1.21
N THR A 120 -29.96 2.58 0.94
CA THR A 120 -30.53 1.64 1.91
C THR A 120 -29.53 0.59 2.39
N ALA A 121 -28.69 0.08 1.49
CA ALA A 121 -27.61 -0.86 1.83
C ALA A 121 -26.42 -0.15 2.48
N GLN A 122 -26.13 1.09 2.08
CA GLN A 122 -25.12 1.94 2.71
C GLN A 122 -25.45 2.21 4.19
N ARG A 123 -26.69 2.65 4.49
CA ARG A 123 -27.16 2.85 5.88
C ARG A 123 -27.11 1.57 6.73
N PHE A 124 -27.32 0.40 6.13
CA PHE A 124 -27.22 -0.88 6.84
C PHE A 124 -25.77 -1.18 7.26
N ILE A 125 -24.78 -0.99 6.38
CA ILE A 125 -23.37 -1.28 6.71
C ILE A 125 -22.74 -0.22 7.64
N GLU A 126 -23.30 0.99 7.67
CA GLU A 126 -22.88 2.08 8.57
C GLU A 126 -23.33 1.88 10.03
N GLN A 127 -24.14 0.87 10.34
CA GLN A 127 -24.56 0.56 11.71
C GLN A 127 -23.40 0.16 12.64
N SER A 128 -22.32 -0.44 12.11
CA SER A 128 -21.16 -0.82 12.93
C SER A 128 -19.85 -0.89 12.15
N PRO A 129 -18.68 -0.69 12.82
CA PRO A 129 -17.37 -0.86 12.19
C PRO A 129 -17.14 -2.26 11.61
N GLU A 130 -17.73 -3.30 12.22
CA GLU A 130 -17.60 -4.69 11.76
C GLU A 130 -18.32 -4.91 10.43
N LEU A 131 -19.54 -4.39 10.27
CA LEU A 131 -20.25 -4.45 8.98
C LEU A 131 -19.55 -3.63 7.90
N LEU A 132 -19.03 -2.44 8.25
CA LEU A 132 -18.32 -1.58 7.32
C LEU A 132 -17.04 -2.25 6.78
N GLU A 133 -16.30 -2.95 7.64
CA GLU A 133 -15.10 -3.73 7.24
C GLU A 133 -15.47 -5.00 6.44
N GLU A 134 -16.56 -5.69 6.78
CA GLU A 134 -17.05 -6.83 5.98
C GLU A 134 -17.52 -6.40 4.59
N ALA A 135 -18.29 -5.32 4.51
CA ALA A 135 -18.74 -4.74 3.25
C ALA A 135 -17.55 -4.25 2.40
N ARG A 136 -16.54 -3.63 3.03
CA ARG A 136 -15.28 -3.28 2.34
C ARG A 136 -14.64 -4.52 1.72
N TRP A 137 -14.63 -5.66 2.40
CA TRP A 137 -14.09 -6.90 1.85
C TRP A 137 -14.94 -7.51 0.73
N GLU A 138 -16.27 -7.46 0.82
CA GLU A 138 -17.15 -7.87 -0.29
C GLU A 138 -16.93 -6.99 -1.54
N LYS A 139 -16.78 -5.68 -1.37
CA LYS A 139 -16.39 -4.75 -2.46
C LYS A 139 -15.03 -5.12 -3.07
N LEU A 140 -14.03 -5.48 -2.25
CA LEU A 140 -12.71 -5.88 -2.76
C LEU A 140 -12.75 -7.20 -3.53
N LYS A 141 -13.62 -8.15 -3.16
CA LYS A 141 -13.86 -9.35 -3.97
C LYS A 141 -14.51 -8.98 -5.30
N ALA A 142 -15.56 -8.16 -5.28
CA ALA A 142 -16.25 -7.72 -6.50
C ALA A 142 -15.31 -7.03 -7.49
N GLU A 143 -14.51 -6.05 -7.03
CA GLU A 143 -13.46 -5.41 -7.84
C GLU A 143 -12.42 -6.42 -8.34
N PHE A 144 -11.94 -7.32 -7.47
CA PHE A 144 -10.95 -8.34 -7.86
C PHE A 144 -11.45 -9.21 -9.01
N TYR A 145 -12.68 -9.74 -8.93
CA TYR A 145 -13.24 -10.55 -10.01
C TYR A 145 -13.61 -9.68 -11.23
N GLY A 146 -14.11 -8.45 -11.02
CA GLY A 146 -14.43 -7.48 -12.07
C GLY A 146 -13.24 -7.06 -12.95
N PHE A 147 -12.01 -7.14 -12.43
CA PHE A 147 -10.79 -6.91 -13.22
C PHE A 147 -10.60 -7.88 -14.40
N TYR A 148 -11.17 -9.09 -14.34
CA TYR A 148 -10.95 -10.15 -15.32
C TYR A 148 -12.19 -10.39 -16.18
N PRO A 149 -12.04 -10.76 -17.47
CA PRO A 149 -13.17 -11.22 -18.28
C PRO A 149 -13.72 -12.55 -17.73
N THR A 150 -15.00 -12.83 -17.98
CA THR A 150 -15.75 -13.96 -17.39
C THR A 150 -15.09 -15.32 -17.55
N ASN A 151 -14.41 -15.56 -18.68
CA ASN A 151 -13.68 -16.80 -18.94
C ASN A 151 -12.41 -17.00 -18.07
N ILE A 152 -11.95 -15.94 -17.40
CA ILE A 152 -10.83 -15.94 -16.45
C ILE A 152 -11.34 -15.83 -15.00
N GLN A 153 -12.46 -15.14 -14.75
CA GLN A 153 -13.10 -15.07 -13.41
C GLN A 153 -13.32 -16.47 -12.81
N ASP A 154 -13.86 -17.39 -13.61
CA ASP A 154 -14.08 -18.79 -13.23
C ASP A 154 -12.78 -19.55 -12.88
N GLN A 155 -11.68 -19.21 -13.56
CA GLN A 155 -10.35 -19.80 -13.33
C GLN A 155 -9.67 -19.18 -12.10
N ALA A 156 -9.86 -17.89 -11.88
CA ALA A 156 -9.41 -17.19 -10.67
C ALA A 156 -10.10 -17.78 -9.44
N TYR A 157 -11.44 -17.93 -9.47
CA TYR A 157 -12.21 -18.55 -8.39
C TYR A 157 -11.73 -19.98 -8.11
N ALA A 158 -11.66 -20.84 -9.14
CA ALA A 158 -11.19 -22.21 -8.98
C ALA A 158 -9.73 -22.30 -8.46
N CYS A 159 -8.89 -21.32 -8.77
CA CYS A 159 -7.53 -21.24 -8.24
C CYS A 159 -7.51 -20.77 -6.78
N LEU A 160 -8.32 -19.77 -6.39
CA LEU A 160 -8.39 -19.26 -5.03
C LEU A 160 -9.06 -20.25 -4.07
N SER A 161 -10.10 -20.97 -4.50
CA SER A 161 -10.69 -22.09 -3.75
C SER A 161 -9.73 -23.27 -3.51
N GLY A 162 -8.58 -23.30 -4.19
CA GLY A 162 -7.48 -24.24 -3.94
C GLY A 162 -6.45 -23.77 -2.91
N LEU A 163 -6.61 -22.58 -2.34
CA LEU A 163 -5.71 -21.95 -1.37
C LEU A 163 -6.37 -21.79 0.00
N SER A 164 -5.58 -21.54 1.04
CA SER A 164 -6.14 -21.13 2.34
C SER A 164 -6.84 -19.77 2.24
N GLU A 165 -7.83 -19.53 3.12
CA GLU A 165 -8.56 -18.26 3.23
C GLU A 165 -7.62 -17.05 3.34
N LEU A 166 -6.55 -17.20 4.12
CA LEU A 166 -5.49 -16.20 4.33
C LEU A 166 -4.69 -15.92 3.06
N GLU A 167 -4.28 -16.95 2.31
CA GLU A 167 -3.54 -16.77 1.05
C GLU A 167 -4.40 -16.13 -0.04
N ALA A 168 -5.67 -16.55 -0.16
CA ALA A 168 -6.60 -15.98 -1.12
C ALA A 168 -6.94 -14.52 -0.79
N SER A 169 -7.18 -14.20 0.50
CA SER A 169 -7.40 -12.82 0.96
C SER A 169 -6.19 -11.92 0.69
N ARG A 170 -4.97 -12.44 0.92
CA ARG A 170 -3.71 -11.75 0.59
C ARG A 170 -3.58 -11.43 -0.91
N ILE A 171 -3.94 -12.37 -1.78
CA ILE A 171 -3.94 -12.19 -3.25
C ILE A 171 -4.94 -11.11 -3.68
N ILE A 172 -6.17 -11.16 -3.13
CA ILE A 172 -7.22 -10.19 -3.42
C ILE A 172 -6.75 -8.78 -3.01
N ALA A 173 -6.25 -8.63 -1.77
CA ALA A 173 -5.69 -7.39 -1.26
C ALA A 173 -4.54 -6.82 -2.12
N GLN A 174 -3.57 -7.64 -2.53
CA GLN A 174 -2.49 -7.19 -3.43
C GLN A 174 -3.03 -6.60 -4.73
N LYS A 175 -4.02 -7.26 -5.33
CA LYS A 175 -4.60 -6.84 -6.62
C LYS A 175 -5.47 -5.59 -6.51
N THR A 176 -6.17 -5.38 -5.40
CA THR A 176 -7.07 -4.23 -5.19
C THR A 176 -6.44 -3.05 -4.44
N SER A 177 -5.26 -3.22 -3.83
CA SER A 177 -4.60 -2.18 -2.99
C SER A 177 -4.50 -0.82 -3.68
N ARG A 178 -4.31 -0.78 -5.01
CA ARG A 178 -4.23 0.46 -5.78
C ARG A 178 -5.56 1.21 -5.92
N MET A 179 -6.70 0.51 -5.94
CA MET A 179 -8.04 1.14 -5.91
C MET A 179 -8.31 1.75 -4.53
N GLU A 180 -7.99 1.02 -3.46
CA GLU A 180 -8.17 1.51 -2.08
C GLU A 180 -7.09 2.51 -1.62
N HIS A 181 -6.13 2.83 -2.50
CA HIS A 181 -5.01 3.72 -2.22
C HIS A 181 -4.16 3.25 -1.02
N GLU A 182 -3.84 1.96 -0.98
CA GLU A 182 -3.02 1.30 0.04
C GLU A 182 -1.69 0.79 -0.54
N ALA A 183 -0.60 1.02 0.18
CA ALA A 183 0.62 0.22 0.09
C ALA A 183 0.54 -0.94 1.09
N ILE A 184 0.96 -2.14 0.69
CA ILE A 184 0.95 -3.32 1.56
C ILE A 184 2.37 -3.61 2.06
N LEU A 185 2.52 -3.71 3.38
CA LEU A 185 3.74 -4.08 4.05
C LEU A 185 3.65 -5.55 4.46
N GLN A 186 4.43 -6.41 3.81
CA GLN A 186 4.48 -7.84 4.14
C GLN A 186 5.59 -8.08 5.17
N PRO A 187 5.33 -8.74 6.31
CA PRO A 187 6.37 -9.03 7.30
C PRO A 187 7.44 -9.93 6.68
N LEU A 188 8.70 -9.66 7.00
CA LEU A 188 9.83 -10.45 6.49
C LEU A 188 9.78 -11.90 7.00
N VAL A 189 10.50 -12.81 6.32
CA VAL A 189 10.48 -14.24 6.63
C VAL A 189 10.91 -14.50 8.08
N GLY A 190 9.98 -15.00 8.90
CA GLY A 190 10.18 -15.28 10.33
C GLY A 190 9.58 -14.22 11.26
N GLU A 191 9.19 -13.06 10.75
CA GLU A 191 8.46 -12.03 11.48
C GLU A 191 6.93 -12.27 11.40
N SER A 192 6.20 -11.71 12.35
CA SER A 192 4.74 -11.56 12.34
C SER A 192 4.39 -10.11 12.69
N CYS A 193 3.18 -9.66 12.34
CA CYS A 193 2.69 -8.33 12.70
C CYS A 193 1.27 -8.36 13.26
N ASP A 194 0.92 -7.31 14.01
CA ASP A 194 -0.33 -7.17 14.75
C ASP A 194 -0.80 -5.70 14.81
N TYR A 195 -1.72 -5.39 15.75
CA TYR A 195 -2.25 -4.03 15.95
C TYR A 195 -1.25 -3.05 16.59
N GLU A 196 -0.35 -3.49 17.46
CA GLU A 196 0.66 -2.61 18.07
C GLU A 196 1.75 -2.26 17.05
N ASP A 197 2.01 -3.13 16.07
CA ASP A 197 2.81 -2.80 14.90
C ASP A 197 2.18 -1.67 14.08
N ALA A 198 0.87 -1.74 13.80
CA ALA A 198 0.18 -0.66 13.08
C ALA A 198 0.27 0.67 13.84
N LYS A 199 0.09 0.65 15.17
CA LYS A 199 0.23 1.81 16.05
C LYS A 199 1.65 2.40 16.01
N THR A 200 2.68 1.57 16.24
CA THR A 200 4.10 1.95 16.14
C THR A 200 4.44 2.57 14.77
N LEU A 201 3.93 1.99 13.67
CA LEU A 201 4.16 2.50 12.32
C LEU A 201 3.48 3.87 12.08
N ASN A 202 2.33 4.15 12.71
CA ASN A 202 1.72 5.49 12.66
C ASN A 202 2.55 6.54 13.42
N GLU A 203 3.20 6.16 14.52
CA GLU A 203 4.15 7.03 15.24
C GLU A 203 5.42 7.27 14.40
N GLU A 204 5.97 6.21 13.76
CA GLU A 204 7.13 6.33 12.86
C GLU A 204 6.83 7.18 11.62
N ILE A 205 5.61 7.13 11.07
CA ILE A 205 5.18 8.01 9.96
C ILE A 205 5.39 9.49 10.30
N GLN A 206 5.14 9.93 11.54
CA GLN A 206 5.35 11.33 11.93
C GLN A 206 6.84 11.73 11.88
N GLY A 207 7.74 10.85 12.35
CA GLY A 207 9.19 11.05 12.21
C GLY A 207 9.67 11.01 10.76
N MET A 208 8.99 10.23 9.91
CA MET A 208 9.25 10.20 8.46
C MET A 208 8.77 11.49 7.77
N ILE A 209 7.68 12.13 8.21
CA ILE A 209 7.24 13.45 7.71
C ILE A 209 8.33 14.50 7.97
N ASP A 210 8.90 14.55 9.18
CA ASP A 210 9.98 15.49 9.50
C ASP A 210 11.25 15.21 8.68
N THR A 211 11.57 13.94 8.45
CA THR A 211 12.68 13.53 7.59
C THR A 211 12.46 13.95 6.12
N ALA A 212 11.23 13.78 5.59
CA ALA A 212 10.85 14.21 4.25
C ALA A 212 10.83 15.73 4.10
N ARG A 213 10.37 16.46 5.14
CA ARG A 213 10.40 17.93 5.22
C ARG A 213 11.82 18.46 5.21
N LYS A 214 12.72 17.86 6.00
CA LYS A 214 14.16 18.18 6.01
C LYS A 214 14.79 17.97 4.62
N LYS A 215 14.55 16.80 3.99
CA LYS A 215 15.04 16.54 2.62
C LYS A 215 14.50 17.58 1.63
N THR A 216 13.20 17.88 1.68
CA THR A 216 12.57 18.88 0.80
C THR A 216 13.24 20.26 0.92
N HIS A 217 13.64 20.66 2.14
CA HIS A 217 14.39 21.89 2.37
C HIS A 217 15.84 21.82 1.83
N GLU A 218 16.52 20.69 2.01
CA GLU A 218 17.89 20.47 1.48
C GLU A 218 17.92 20.50 -0.06
N GLU A 219 16.94 19.87 -0.73
CA GLU A 219 16.79 19.91 -2.18
C GLU A 219 16.47 21.34 -2.68
N ALA A 220 15.63 22.09 -1.96
CA ALA A 220 15.33 23.48 -2.30
C ALA A 220 16.56 24.41 -2.19
N GLN A 221 17.39 24.22 -1.15
CA GLN A 221 18.68 24.93 -1.05
C GLN A 221 19.64 24.54 -2.18
N ALA A 222 19.74 23.25 -2.52
CA ALA A 222 20.57 22.78 -3.63
C ALA A 222 20.14 23.37 -4.97
N LEU A 223 18.83 23.42 -5.24
CA LEU A 223 18.25 24.07 -6.42
C LEU A 223 18.57 25.57 -6.47
N GLN A 224 18.39 26.30 -5.37
CA GLN A 224 18.70 27.74 -5.33
C GLN A 224 20.18 28.03 -5.62
N ASN A 225 21.09 27.18 -5.11
CA ASN A 225 22.53 27.30 -5.39
C ASN A 225 22.84 27.00 -6.88
N LEU A 226 22.22 25.98 -7.46
CA LEU A 226 22.40 25.62 -8.87
C LEU A 226 21.77 26.66 -9.82
N GLU A 227 20.65 27.29 -9.46
CA GLU A 227 20.14 28.46 -10.19
C GLU A 227 21.14 29.61 -10.20
N ASN A 228 21.77 29.90 -9.05
CA ASN A 228 22.78 30.96 -8.97
C ASN A 228 24.05 30.62 -9.77
N GLU A 229 24.44 29.34 -9.84
CA GLU A 229 25.50 28.85 -10.74
C GLU A 229 25.11 29.04 -12.22
N LEU A 230 23.91 28.59 -12.61
CA LEU A 230 23.40 28.65 -13.98
C LEU A 230 23.09 30.09 -14.46
N ARG A 231 22.78 31.03 -13.57
CA ARG A 231 22.62 32.45 -13.91
C ARG A 231 23.88 33.06 -14.54
N ASN A 232 25.08 32.55 -14.22
CA ASN A 232 26.33 32.98 -14.87
C ASN A 232 26.40 32.60 -16.37
N HIS A 233 25.51 31.71 -16.83
CA HIS A 233 25.38 31.28 -18.22
C HIS A 233 24.10 31.83 -18.89
N SER A 234 23.44 32.83 -18.30
CA SER A 234 22.14 33.35 -18.75
C SER A 234 22.18 34.28 -19.98
N SER A 235 23.37 34.66 -20.44
CA SER A 235 23.58 35.47 -21.65
C SER A 235 24.72 34.92 -22.50
N PHE A 236 24.56 34.94 -23.83
CA PHE A 236 25.67 34.75 -24.76
C PHE A 236 26.72 35.87 -24.61
N ASP A 237 28.00 35.53 -24.79
CA ASP A 237 29.04 36.55 -25.02
C ASP A 237 28.76 37.23 -26.38
N LYS A 238 29.23 38.47 -26.54
CA LYS A 238 28.98 39.29 -27.74
C LYS A 238 29.87 38.93 -28.93
N GLY A 239 30.88 38.08 -28.72
CA GLY A 239 31.93 37.80 -29.69
C GLY A 239 33.13 38.74 -29.58
N ASP A 240 33.23 39.47 -28.46
CA ASP A 240 34.33 40.42 -28.18
C ASP A 240 35.60 39.71 -27.64
N LYS A 241 35.62 38.37 -27.62
CA LYS A 241 36.70 37.52 -27.09
C LYS A 241 37.02 36.34 -28.00
N ASP A 242 38.31 36.16 -28.28
CA ASP A 242 38.84 34.91 -28.85
C ASP A 242 38.95 33.85 -27.74
N TYR A 243 38.02 32.89 -27.74
CA TYR A 243 38.05 31.75 -26.82
C TYR A 243 38.95 30.62 -27.35
N THR A 244 39.81 30.08 -26.49
CA THR A 244 40.55 28.85 -26.82
C THR A 244 39.64 27.61 -26.75
N TRP A 245 40.00 26.55 -27.48
CA TRP A 245 39.27 25.27 -27.43
C TRP A 245 39.14 24.71 -26.00
N ASN A 246 40.15 24.92 -25.15
CA ASN A 246 40.13 24.45 -23.77
C ASN A 246 39.08 25.19 -22.93
N GLU A 247 38.93 26.50 -23.12
CA GLU A 247 37.90 27.30 -22.45
C GLU A 247 36.49 26.93 -22.94
N ILE A 248 36.34 26.65 -24.24
CA ILE A 248 35.07 26.16 -24.82
C ILE A 248 34.69 24.80 -24.22
N SER A 249 35.63 23.84 -24.17
CA SER A 249 35.39 22.51 -23.59
C SER A 249 35.04 22.61 -22.10
N TRP A 250 35.88 23.29 -21.30
CA TRP A 250 35.68 23.45 -19.85
C TRP A 250 34.38 24.18 -19.50
N GLY A 251 34.05 25.25 -20.24
CA GLY A 251 32.79 25.98 -20.06
C GLY A 251 31.56 25.12 -20.41
N SER A 252 31.64 24.34 -21.48
CA SER A 252 30.58 23.42 -21.91
C SER A 252 30.39 22.25 -20.96
N GLU A 253 31.48 21.66 -20.46
CA GLU A 253 31.49 20.59 -19.47
C GLU A 253 30.88 21.04 -18.15
N ASN A 254 31.27 22.22 -17.64
CA ASN A 254 30.70 22.79 -16.42
C ASN A 254 29.21 23.09 -16.57
N TRP A 255 28.80 23.77 -17.65
CA TRP A 255 27.39 24.06 -17.92
C TRP A 255 26.55 22.78 -18.01
N SER A 256 27.05 21.76 -18.72
CA SER A 256 26.37 20.46 -18.85
C SER A 256 26.27 19.74 -17.49
N SER A 257 27.31 19.83 -16.66
CA SER A 257 27.35 19.26 -15.31
C SER A 257 26.36 19.97 -14.37
N ALA A 258 26.30 21.30 -14.40
CA ALA A 258 25.39 22.12 -13.61
C ALA A 258 23.92 21.91 -14.01
N ILE A 259 23.61 21.87 -15.32
CA ILE A 259 22.25 21.56 -15.80
C ILE A 259 21.84 20.14 -15.41
N ARG A 260 22.71 19.14 -15.57
CA ARG A 260 22.38 17.76 -15.16
C ARG A 260 22.06 17.69 -13.67
N LYS A 261 22.89 18.29 -12.81
CA LYS A 261 22.62 18.38 -11.36
C LYS A 261 21.29 19.09 -11.08
N TYR A 262 21.01 20.20 -11.77
CA TYR A 262 19.76 20.95 -11.58
C TYR A 262 18.54 20.10 -11.95
N GLN A 263 18.61 19.32 -13.03
CA GLN A 263 17.57 18.37 -13.43
C GLN A 263 17.41 17.22 -12.41
N GLU A 264 18.53 16.65 -11.93
CA GLU A 264 18.57 15.61 -10.90
C GLU A 264 17.94 16.09 -9.58
N HIS A 265 18.30 17.28 -9.11
CA HIS A 265 17.72 17.91 -7.90
C HIS A 265 16.27 18.35 -8.11
N THR A 266 15.88 18.80 -9.31
CA THR A 266 14.48 19.15 -9.62
C THR A 266 13.59 17.92 -9.45
N LYS A 267 14.00 16.79 -10.03
CA LYS A 267 13.35 15.49 -9.85
C LYS A 267 13.32 15.06 -8.38
N SER A 268 14.47 15.10 -7.70
CA SER A 268 14.58 14.67 -6.30
C SER A 268 13.75 15.52 -5.32
N SER A 269 13.53 16.81 -5.65
CA SER A 269 12.63 17.72 -4.94
C SER A 269 11.16 17.39 -5.18
N VAL A 270 10.73 17.17 -6.43
CA VAL A 270 9.35 16.77 -6.76
C VAL A 270 9.00 15.42 -6.13
N GLU A 271 9.91 14.43 -6.19
CA GLU A 271 9.72 13.13 -5.55
C GLU A 271 9.65 13.25 -4.01
N ALA A 272 10.44 14.14 -3.40
CA ALA A 272 10.38 14.39 -1.95
C ALA A 272 9.09 15.10 -1.51
N GLN A 273 8.59 16.06 -2.31
CA GLN A 273 7.32 16.75 -2.04
C GLN A 273 6.12 15.81 -2.20
N LEU A 274 6.11 14.96 -3.23
CA LEU A 274 5.12 13.89 -3.40
C LEU A 274 5.13 12.94 -2.19
N PHE A 275 6.31 12.48 -1.76
CA PHE A 275 6.42 11.57 -0.63
C PHE A 275 5.99 12.23 0.70
N MET A 276 6.32 13.50 0.92
CA MET A 276 5.86 14.26 2.08
C MET A 276 4.33 14.40 2.08
N PHE A 277 3.71 14.74 0.94
CA PHE A 277 2.25 14.80 0.81
C PHE A 277 1.60 13.45 1.13
N GLN A 278 2.15 12.35 0.60
CA GLN A 278 1.63 11.01 0.88
C GLN A 278 1.78 10.65 2.36
N LEU A 279 2.93 10.89 2.99
CA LEU A 279 3.10 10.64 4.43
C LEU A 279 2.14 11.47 5.29
N GLN A 280 1.86 12.73 4.92
CA GLN A 280 0.90 13.59 5.63
C GLN A 280 -0.54 13.08 5.59
N HIS A 281 -0.89 12.21 4.63
CA HIS A 281 -2.19 11.56 4.52
C HIS A 281 -2.13 10.06 4.82
N ALA A 282 -0.97 9.54 5.26
CA ALA A 282 -0.76 8.12 5.49
C ALA A 282 -1.28 7.68 6.86
N LYS A 283 -2.04 6.57 6.88
CA LYS A 283 -2.41 5.84 8.09
C LYS A 283 -2.13 4.35 7.91
N ALA A 284 -1.34 3.78 8.82
CA ALA A 284 -1.14 2.34 8.92
C ALA A 284 -2.32 1.69 9.66
N ARG A 285 -2.80 0.55 9.16
CA ARG A 285 -3.77 -0.32 9.83
C ARG A 285 -3.32 -1.77 9.71
N TYR A 286 -3.52 -2.57 10.75
CA TYR A 286 -3.41 -4.01 10.64
C TYR A 286 -4.73 -4.56 10.07
N ASP A 287 -4.64 -5.43 9.07
CA ASP A 287 -5.79 -6.06 8.45
C ASP A 287 -5.85 -7.54 8.89
N PRO A 288 -6.83 -7.94 9.72
CA PRO A 288 -6.83 -9.27 10.33
C PRO A 288 -7.10 -10.41 9.33
N ARG A 289 -7.62 -10.11 8.13
CA ARG A 289 -7.89 -11.10 7.07
C ARG A 289 -6.64 -11.40 6.23
N THR A 290 -5.75 -10.42 6.04
CA THR A 290 -4.44 -10.64 5.39
C THR A 290 -3.32 -10.91 6.39
N GLN A 291 -3.51 -10.58 7.68
CA GLN A 291 -2.47 -10.54 8.71
C GLN A 291 -1.26 -9.71 8.26
N TRP A 292 -1.49 -8.60 7.57
CA TRP A 292 -0.48 -7.66 7.07
C TRP A 292 -0.81 -6.23 7.49
N ILE A 293 0.18 -5.34 7.41
CA ILE A 293 -0.05 -3.90 7.60
C ILE A 293 -0.36 -3.27 6.24
N HIS A 294 -1.48 -2.54 6.18
CA HIS A 294 -1.90 -1.74 5.04
C HIS A 294 -1.68 -0.27 5.38
N VAL A 295 -0.92 0.46 4.56
CA VAL A 295 -0.70 1.90 4.71
C VAL A 295 -1.54 2.63 3.66
N LYS A 296 -2.71 3.13 4.08
CA LYS A 296 -3.63 3.88 3.24
C LYS A 296 -3.19 5.35 3.18
N THR A 297 -3.22 5.95 1.99
CA THR A 297 -2.89 7.38 1.78
C THR A 297 -3.70 7.99 0.64
N SER A 298 -3.75 9.31 0.54
CA SER A 298 -4.31 10.02 -0.62
C SER A 298 -3.29 10.15 -1.76
N PRO A 299 -3.64 9.85 -3.02
CA PRO A 299 -2.88 10.32 -4.18
C PRO A 299 -3.19 11.80 -4.49
N LEU A 300 -2.32 12.46 -5.26
CA LEU A 300 -2.58 13.78 -5.80
C LEU A 300 -3.55 13.70 -6.99
N TYR A 301 -4.62 14.50 -6.92
CA TYR A 301 -5.60 14.67 -7.99
C TYR A 301 -5.51 16.08 -8.61
N PRO A 302 -5.78 16.25 -9.92
CA PRO A 302 -5.74 17.55 -10.60
C PRO A 302 -6.77 18.56 -10.04
N ASP A 303 -7.91 18.08 -9.55
CA ASP A 303 -8.97 18.96 -9.03
C ASP A 303 -8.65 19.53 -7.64
N GLY A 304 -7.69 18.92 -6.91
CA GLY A 304 -7.05 19.51 -5.74
C GLY A 304 -7.95 19.94 -4.58
N LYS A 305 -9.06 19.24 -4.32
CA LYS A 305 -10.09 19.57 -3.30
C LYS A 305 -9.60 19.44 -1.84
N ILE A 306 -8.58 20.20 -1.43
CA ILE A 306 -8.11 20.29 -0.03
C ILE A 306 -7.82 21.76 0.33
N ASN A 307 -8.88 22.57 0.45
CA ASN A 307 -8.89 23.92 1.01
C ASN A 307 -7.77 24.84 0.47
N SER A 308 -7.19 25.74 1.28
CA SER A 308 -6.20 26.72 0.81
C SER A 308 -4.91 26.13 0.23
N ALA A 309 -4.70 24.80 0.34
CA ALA A 309 -3.62 24.09 -0.32
C ALA A 309 -3.90 23.78 -1.81
N GLU A 310 -5.11 23.98 -2.34
CA GLU A 310 -5.49 23.58 -3.72
C GLU A 310 -4.44 23.96 -4.76
N LYS A 311 -3.93 25.20 -4.71
CA LYS A 311 -2.97 25.72 -5.69
C LYS A 311 -1.61 25.03 -5.59
N ALA A 312 -1.16 24.69 -4.38
CA ALA A 312 0.06 23.93 -4.16
C ALA A 312 -0.09 22.48 -4.66
N SER A 313 -1.23 21.84 -4.36
CA SER A 313 -1.56 20.50 -4.87
C SER A 313 -1.65 20.45 -6.40
N LYS A 314 -2.23 21.47 -7.04
CA LYS A 314 -2.35 21.60 -8.50
C LYS A 314 -1.00 21.78 -9.19
N GLU A 315 -0.12 22.61 -8.62
CA GLU A 315 1.24 22.80 -9.14
C GLU A 315 2.09 21.54 -8.92
N LEU A 316 2.03 20.91 -7.74
CA LEU A 316 2.75 19.67 -7.47
C LEU A 316 2.28 18.51 -8.36
N PHE A 317 0.97 18.38 -8.60
CA PHE A 317 0.42 17.41 -9.55
C PHE A 317 0.98 17.62 -10.97
N SER A 318 0.98 18.86 -11.47
CA SER A 318 1.58 19.24 -12.76
C SER A 318 3.07 18.85 -12.85
N GLN A 319 3.83 19.03 -11.76
CA GLN A 319 5.25 18.64 -11.71
C GLN A 319 5.45 17.13 -11.65
N VAL A 320 4.61 16.40 -10.90
CA VAL A 320 4.63 14.93 -10.79
C VAL A 320 4.25 14.25 -12.13
N SER A 321 3.21 14.72 -12.81
CA SER A 321 2.85 14.18 -14.14
C SER A 321 3.97 14.39 -15.16
N ARG A 322 4.55 15.60 -15.24
CA ARG A 322 5.70 15.88 -16.12
C ARG A 322 6.92 15.02 -15.83
N LEU A 323 7.16 14.71 -14.54
CA LEU A 323 8.22 13.79 -14.14
C LEU A 323 7.96 12.39 -14.73
N PHE A 324 6.76 11.86 -14.58
CA PHE A 324 6.38 10.54 -15.10
C PHE A 324 6.26 10.49 -16.63
N ASP A 325 5.85 11.58 -17.30
CA ASP A 325 5.90 11.72 -18.77
C ASP A 325 7.34 11.56 -19.28
N SER A 326 8.30 12.23 -18.63
CA SER A 326 9.70 12.26 -19.08
C SER A 326 10.36 10.87 -19.06
N GLU A 327 10.01 10.04 -18.08
CA GLU A 327 10.51 8.67 -17.93
C GLU A 327 9.94 7.71 -18.99
N GLU A 328 8.75 8.00 -19.53
CA GLU A 328 8.05 7.13 -20.50
C GLU A 328 8.30 7.49 -21.97
N SER A 329 9.19 8.43 -22.27
CA SER A 329 9.53 8.92 -23.60
C SER A 329 10.04 7.87 -24.63
N PHE A 330 10.22 6.62 -24.21
CA PHE A 330 10.45 5.45 -25.08
C PHE A 330 9.17 4.69 -25.50
N SER A 331 8.01 5.13 -25.03
CA SER A 331 6.68 4.50 -25.23
C SER A 331 5.78 5.43 -26.06
N ARG A 332 4.89 4.86 -26.89
CA ARG A 332 3.91 5.70 -27.61
C ARG A 332 2.92 6.34 -26.63
N PRO A 333 2.48 7.59 -26.88
CA PRO A 333 1.54 8.28 -26.02
C PRO A 333 0.12 7.68 -26.14
N SER A 334 -0.20 6.73 -25.27
CA SER A 334 -1.56 6.61 -24.76
C SER A 334 -1.76 7.72 -23.73
N SER A 335 -2.85 8.49 -23.80
CA SER A 335 -3.22 9.42 -22.72
C SER A 335 -3.23 8.68 -21.39
N MET A 336 -2.50 9.16 -20.39
CA MET A 336 -2.54 8.55 -19.06
C MET A 336 -3.95 8.68 -18.49
N THR A 337 -4.56 7.53 -18.19
CA THR A 337 -5.76 7.50 -17.36
C THR A 337 -5.36 7.83 -15.92
N MET A 338 -6.26 8.44 -15.13
CA MET A 338 -5.98 8.80 -13.73
C MET A 338 -5.42 7.61 -12.94
N ASN A 339 -5.90 6.39 -13.23
CA ASN A 339 -5.43 5.18 -12.58
C ASN A 339 -3.94 4.89 -12.87
N LYS A 340 -3.46 5.13 -14.12
CA LYS A 340 -2.03 4.99 -14.49
C LYS A 340 -1.16 5.97 -13.72
N GLU A 341 -1.62 7.20 -13.49
CA GLU A 341 -0.96 8.22 -12.68
C GLU A 341 -0.93 7.82 -11.19
N VAL A 342 -2.08 7.48 -10.59
CA VAL A 342 -2.21 6.99 -9.21
C VAL A 342 -1.28 5.80 -8.94
N ASN A 343 -1.23 4.81 -9.83
CA ASN A 343 -0.36 3.64 -9.66
C ASN A 343 1.14 4.00 -9.68
N ARG A 344 1.57 5.02 -10.44
CA ARG A 344 2.97 5.51 -10.38
C ARG A 344 3.25 6.19 -9.06
N GLN A 345 2.35 7.04 -8.59
CA GLN A 345 2.46 7.67 -7.27
C GLN A 345 2.58 6.61 -6.16
N PHE A 346 1.83 5.50 -6.24
CA PHE A 346 1.92 4.39 -5.29
C PHE A 346 3.19 3.53 -5.43
N GLN A 347 3.64 3.24 -6.66
CA GLN A 347 4.93 2.58 -6.90
C GLN A 347 6.12 3.41 -6.40
N ARG A 348 6.00 4.75 -6.41
CA ARG A 348 6.96 5.61 -5.73
C ARG A 348 6.79 5.53 -4.22
N PHE A 349 5.57 5.68 -3.68
CA PHE A 349 5.32 5.60 -2.24
C PHE A 349 5.95 4.37 -1.59
N GLU A 350 5.72 3.18 -2.16
CA GLU A 350 6.32 1.90 -1.72
C GLU A 350 7.85 1.91 -1.72
N TYR A 351 8.48 2.47 -2.77
CA TYR A 351 9.93 2.62 -2.83
C TYR A 351 10.46 3.58 -1.75
N TRP A 352 9.76 4.70 -1.51
CA TRP A 352 10.15 5.65 -0.48
C TRP A 352 9.92 5.08 0.94
N LEU A 353 8.84 4.32 1.18
CA LEU A 353 8.64 3.56 2.41
C LEU A 353 9.77 2.54 2.64
N GLN A 354 10.14 1.74 1.64
CA GLN A 354 11.23 0.76 1.80
C GLN A 354 12.59 1.40 2.08
N LYS A 355 12.83 2.60 1.53
CA LYS A 355 14.14 3.28 1.54
C LYS A 355 14.33 4.24 2.72
N TYR A 356 13.25 4.83 3.23
CA TYR A 356 13.27 5.83 4.32
C TYR A 356 12.49 5.39 5.56
N GLY A 357 11.76 4.29 5.51
CA GLY A 357 11.25 3.61 6.69
C GLY A 357 12.41 3.17 7.59
N THR A 358 12.30 3.45 8.89
CA THR A 358 13.30 3.07 9.88
C THR A 358 12.70 2.06 10.87
N GLY A 359 13.13 2.04 12.14
CA GLY A 359 12.53 1.28 13.24
C GLY A 359 11.81 -0.02 12.88
N ARG A 360 10.48 -0.01 13.01
CA ARG A 360 9.55 -1.12 12.75
C ARG A 360 9.25 -1.26 11.25
N PHE A 361 9.24 -0.19 10.45
CA PHE A 361 9.13 -0.29 8.98
C PHE A 361 10.19 -1.23 8.37
N ALA A 362 11.39 -1.26 8.94
CA ALA A 362 12.47 -2.15 8.50
C ALA A 362 12.20 -3.65 8.73
N ASN A 363 11.08 -4.05 9.36
CA ASN A 363 10.63 -5.44 9.48
C ASN A 363 9.75 -5.91 8.29
N PHE A 364 9.50 -5.04 7.33
CA PHE A 364 8.57 -5.30 6.23
C PHE A 364 9.19 -5.13 4.85
N ASP A 365 8.69 -5.92 3.90
CA ASP A 365 8.83 -5.72 2.47
C ASP A 365 7.66 -4.87 1.95
N ALA A 366 7.96 -3.65 1.51
CA ALA A 366 7.03 -2.73 0.85
C ALA A 366 7.09 -2.81 -0.68
N LEU A 367 8.06 -3.54 -1.25
CA LEU A 367 8.27 -3.67 -2.69
C LEU A 367 7.54 -4.87 -3.31
N ALA A 368 6.96 -5.76 -2.49
CA ALA A 368 6.28 -6.96 -2.95
C ALA A 368 5.09 -6.72 -3.92
N ASN A 369 4.45 -5.55 -3.90
CA ASN A 369 3.41 -5.15 -4.87
C ASN A 369 3.90 -4.12 -5.93
N ASN A 370 5.20 -3.84 -5.97
CA ASN A 370 5.77 -2.74 -6.73
C ASN A 370 6.18 -3.17 -8.15
N ASP A 371 5.31 -2.91 -9.15
CA ASP A 371 5.53 -3.38 -10.52
C ASP A 371 6.67 -2.65 -11.28
N LEU A 372 7.47 -1.80 -10.63
CA LEU A 372 8.77 -1.31 -11.14
C LEU A 372 9.95 -2.27 -10.87
N PHE A 373 9.80 -3.17 -9.89
CA PHE A 373 10.85 -4.07 -9.43
C PHE A 373 10.53 -5.54 -9.73
N GLN A 374 11.56 -6.39 -9.70
CA GLN A 374 11.44 -7.84 -9.72
C GLN A 374 12.23 -8.42 -8.54
N GLY A 375 11.57 -9.25 -7.73
CA GLY A 375 12.18 -9.93 -6.59
C GLY A 375 13.00 -11.14 -7.00
N TYR A 376 14.09 -11.36 -6.26
CA TYR A 376 14.96 -12.51 -6.37
C TYR A 376 15.47 -12.96 -4.98
N GLU A 377 15.61 -14.26 -4.81
CA GLU A 377 16.35 -14.89 -3.72
C GLU A 377 17.82 -14.99 -4.13
N PHE A 378 18.68 -14.17 -3.54
CA PHE A 378 20.13 -14.30 -3.65
C PHE A 378 20.66 -15.15 -2.48
N ARG A 379 21.28 -16.28 -2.79
CA ARG A 379 21.90 -17.17 -1.79
C ARG A 379 23.41 -17.04 -1.85
N VAL A 380 24.06 -16.95 -0.68
CA VAL A 380 25.53 -16.96 -0.56
C VAL A 380 25.99 -17.96 0.51
N PRO A 381 27.12 -18.67 0.34
CA PRO A 381 27.56 -19.70 1.29
C PRO A 381 27.77 -19.17 2.72
N TYR A 382 27.08 -19.77 3.69
CA TYR A 382 26.99 -19.28 5.08
C TYR A 382 28.35 -19.29 5.80
N GLN A 383 29.22 -20.25 5.44
CA GLN A 383 30.56 -20.39 6.02
C GLN A 383 31.62 -19.49 5.35
N SER A 384 31.32 -18.90 4.19
CA SER A 384 32.29 -18.09 3.41
C SER A 384 32.01 -16.58 3.46
N TYR A 385 30.77 -16.20 3.78
CA TYR A 385 30.34 -14.80 3.87
C TYR A 385 29.68 -14.55 5.23
N SER A 386 30.11 -13.49 5.93
CA SER A 386 29.32 -12.94 7.03
C SER A 386 28.17 -12.10 6.49
N PRO A 387 27.07 -11.89 7.24
CA PRO A 387 25.97 -11.02 6.81
C PRO A 387 26.39 -9.62 6.34
N LYS A 388 27.43 -9.04 6.97
CA LYS A 388 28.00 -7.73 6.60
C LYS A 388 28.68 -7.73 5.21
N MET A 389 29.06 -8.91 4.69
CA MET A 389 29.69 -9.07 3.38
C MET A 389 28.70 -9.44 2.27
N CYS A 390 27.45 -9.82 2.61
CA CYS A 390 26.44 -10.24 1.64
C CYS A 390 26.14 -9.18 0.57
N ALA A 391 26.02 -7.90 0.97
CA ALA A 391 25.84 -6.78 0.03
C ALA A 391 27.07 -6.57 -0.88
N ALA A 392 28.28 -6.81 -0.38
CA ALA A 392 29.51 -6.75 -1.18
C ALA A 392 29.63 -7.94 -2.15
N ALA A 393 29.16 -9.12 -1.78
CA ALA A 393 29.05 -10.26 -2.70
C ALA A 393 28.07 -9.93 -3.84
N LEU A 394 26.88 -9.42 -3.50
CA LEU A 394 25.87 -8.97 -4.46
C LEU A 394 26.42 -7.90 -5.43
N HIS A 395 27.15 -6.90 -4.92
CA HIS A 395 27.77 -5.85 -5.74
C HIS A 395 28.87 -6.37 -6.69
N ASN A 396 29.61 -7.41 -6.28
CA ASN A 396 30.66 -8.02 -7.12
C ASN A 396 30.10 -8.87 -8.27
N GLU A 397 28.96 -9.54 -8.06
CA GLU A 397 28.24 -10.25 -9.12
C GLU A 397 27.46 -9.26 -10.02
N PHE A 398 26.77 -8.30 -9.42
CA PHE A 398 25.91 -7.32 -10.08
C PHE A 398 26.47 -5.90 -9.89
N ARG A 399 27.38 -5.55 -10.81
CA ARG A 399 28.04 -4.24 -10.92
C ARG A 399 27.04 -3.07 -10.97
N SER A 400 27.55 -1.85 -10.80
CA SER A 400 26.84 -0.56 -10.77
C SER A 400 25.88 -0.23 -11.93
N CYS A 401 25.78 -1.03 -12.99
CA CYS A 401 24.69 -0.95 -13.97
C CYS A 401 23.34 -1.53 -13.46
N TYR A 402 23.35 -2.24 -12.33
CA TYR A 402 22.19 -2.82 -11.68
C TYR A 402 21.75 -1.99 -10.47
N THR A 403 20.58 -1.36 -10.54
CA THR A 403 19.92 -0.75 -9.36
C THR A 403 19.17 -1.83 -8.59
N TRP A 404 19.61 -2.10 -7.36
CA TRP A 404 19.02 -3.12 -6.49
C TRP A 404 18.82 -2.64 -5.05
N ILE A 405 17.91 -3.31 -4.33
CA ILE A 405 17.59 -3.08 -2.91
C ILE A 405 17.54 -4.45 -2.22
N ILE A 406 18.26 -4.61 -1.11
CA ILE A 406 18.08 -5.75 -0.20
C ILE A 406 17.00 -5.37 0.81
N VAL A 407 15.99 -6.21 1.00
CA VAL A 407 14.92 -5.98 2.00
C VAL A 407 14.94 -7.01 3.15
N SER A 408 15.55 -8.18 2.96
CA SER A 408 15.65 -9.21 4.01
C SER A 408 16.68 -8.87 5.08
N LYS A 409 16.37 -9.23 6.33
CA LYS A 409 17.35 -9.30 7.43
C LYS A 409 18.15 -10.61 7.42
N PRO A 410 19.33 -10.66 8.07
CA PRO A 410 20.05 -11.91 8.26
C PRO A 410 19.31 -12.84 9.24
N ASP A 411 18.80 -13.96 8.75
CA ASP A 411 18.13 -14.98 9.55
C ASP A 411 19.13 -15.74 10.45
N ILE A 412 19.01 -15.54 11.77
CA ILE A 412 19.83 -16.16 12.82
C ILE A 412 19.10 -17.38 13.40
N SER A 413 19.51 -18.59 13.00
CA SER A 413 18.95 -19.84 13.51
C SER A 413 19.87 -20.57 14.48
N GLY A 414 19.29 -21.29 15.45
CA GLY A 414 20.04 -22.22 16.31
C GLY A 414 20.53 -23.49 15.60
N TYR A 415 20.06 -23.77 14.38
CA TYR A 415 20.51 -24.88 13.53
C TYR A 415 21.48 -24.42 12.44
N ARG A 416 22.33 -25.34 11.96
CA ARG A 416 23.33 -25.08 10.92
C ARG A 416 22.67 -24.79 9.57
N LYS A 417 23.02 -23.67 8.94
CA LYS A 417 22.67 -23.31 7.56
C LYS A 417 23.80 -23.60 6.57
N GLU A 418 23.44 -23.83 5.32
CA GLU A 418 24.37 -23.95 4.19
C GLU A 418 24.62 -22.59 3.50
N CYS A 419 23.56 -21.79 3.35
CA CYS A 419 23.59 -20.45 2.77
C CYS A 419 22.86 -19.43 3.65
N HIS A 420 23.27 -18.16 3.56
CA HIS A 420 22.35 -17.04 3.83
C HIS A 420 21.39 -16.94 2.63
N SER A 421 20.10 -16.78 2.89
CA SER A 421 19.11 -16.40 1.88
C SER A 421 18.81 -14.91 2.03
N ILE A 422 18.77 -14.19 0.91
CA ILE A 422 18.67 -12.72 0.87
C ILE A 422 17.61 -12.36 -0.16
N LEU A 423 16.54 -11.67 0.26
CA LEU A 423 15.55 -11.11 -0.66
C LEU A 423 16.05 -9.78 -1.21
N VAL A 424 16.26 -9.74 -2.52
CA VAL A 424 16.76 -8.58 -3.25
C VAL A 424 15.83 -8.26 -4.42
N TYR A 425 15.48 -6.99 -4.55
CA TYR A 425 14.71 -6.45 -5.68
C TYR A 425 15.64 -5.74 -6.65
N PHE A 426 15.49 -6.04 -7.94
CA PHE A 426 16.15 -5.34 -9.05
C PHE A 426 15.12 -4.50 -9.82
N THR A 427 15.51 -3.33 -10.32
CA THR A 427 14.64 -2.56 -11.23
C THR A 427 14.46 -3.32 -12.55
N LYS A 428 13.24 -3.34 -13.10
CA LYS A 428 12.93 -4.15 -14.31
C LYS A 428 13.81 -3.92 -15.54
N PRO A 429 14.19 -2.70 -15.96
CA PRO A 429 15.13 -2.51 -17.07
C PRO A 429 16.53 -3.09 -16.79
N CYS A 430 16.88 -3.31 -15.52
CA CYS A 430 18.13 -3.92 -15.07
C CYS A 430 17.86 -5.28 -14.39
N THR A 431 17.09 -6.17 -15.01
CA THR A 431 16.86 -7.52 -14.48
C THR A 431 17.99 -8.49 -14.86
N PRO A 432 18.62 -9.21 -13.90
CA PRO A 432 19.70 -10.14 -14.23
C PRO A 432 19.22 -11.34 -15.05
N SER A 433 19.90 -11.61 -16.18
CA SER A 433 19.63 -12.76 -17.06
C SER A 433 20.33 -14.05 -16.66
N LYS A 434 21.15 -14.04 -15.60
CA LYS A 434 21.93 -15.20 -15.11
C LYS A 434 21.53 -15.56 -13.69
N THR A 435 21.16 -16.81 -13.48
CA THR A 435 20.86 -17.39 -12.16
C THR A 435 22.10 -17.97 -11.47
N ASN A 436 23.09 -18.39 -12.26
CA ASN A 436 24.32 -19.01 -11.77
C ASN A 436 25.38 -17.92 -11.60
N CYS A 437 25.61 -17.54 -10.34
CA CYS A 437 26.61 -16.57 -9.93
C CYS A 437 27.92 -17.28 -9.53
N LYS A 438 28.99 -16.53 -9.26
CA LYS A 438 30.31 -17.10 -8.93
C LYS A 438 30.43 -17.45 -7.44
N PHE A 439 31.54 -18.10 -7.07
CA PHE A 439 31.93 -18.36 -5.68
C PHE A 439 30.87 -19.09 -4.83
N GLY A 440 30.07 -19.96 -5.45
CA GLY A 440 28.98 -20.70 -4.79
C GLY A 440 27.75 -19.86 -4.46
N THR A 441 27.66 -18.64 -4.98
CA THR A 441 26.45 -17.81 -4.88
C THR A 441 25.45 -18.14 -5.99
N THR A 442 24.16 -17.93 -5.76
CA THR A 442 23.10 -18.16 -6.77
C THR A 442 22.01 -17.11 -6.68
N LEU A 443 21.44 -16.71 -7.80
CA LEU A 443 20.26 -15.83 -7.87
C LEU A 443 19.06 -16.59 -8.45
N ARG A 444 17.94 -16.62 -7.73
CA ARG A 444 16.69 -17.25 -8.18
C ARG A 444 15.56 -16.21 -8.22
N GLU A 445 14.85 -16.09 -9.34
CA GLU A 445 13.65 -15.25 -9.46
C GLU A 445 12.60 -15.69 -8.42
N THR A 446 12.08 -14.78 -7.59
CA THR A 446 11.00 -15.13 -6.66
C THR A 446 9.68 -15.21 -7.43
N VAL A 447 9.03 -16.37 -7.34
CA VAL A 447 7.71 -16.61 -7.88
C VAL A 447 6.82 -16.92 -6.67
N PRO A 448 6.06 -15.95 -6.14
CA PRO A 448 5.37 -16.10 -4.85
C PRO A 448 4.20 -17.10 -4.89
N HIS A 449 3.66 -17.41 -6.08
CA HIS A 449 2.54 -18.33 -6.26
C HIS A 449 2.77 -19.29 -7.44
N ASN A 450 2.16 -20.47 -7.40
CA ASN A 450 2.31 -21.50 -8.44
C ASN A 450 1.44 -21.28 -9.70
N PHE A 451 0.98 -20.05 -9.94
CA PHE A 451 0.16 -19.64 -11.08
C PHE A 451 0.50 -18.20 -11.53
N CYS A 452 0.05 -17.78 -12.71
CA CYS A 452 0.23 -16.40 -13.18
C CYS A 452 -1.02 -15.53 -12.98
N PHE A 453 -0.85 -14.38 -12.32
CA PHE A 453 -1.88 -13.36 -12.05
C PHE A 453 -2.56 -12.69 -13.27
N ASN A 454 -2.22 -13.06 -14.50
CA ASN A 454 -2.90 -12.60 -15.72
C ASN A 454 -3.89 -13.65 -16.27
N CYS A 455 -3.66 -14.94 -16.00
CA CYS A 455 -4.39 -16.04 -16.64
C CYS A 455 -4.87 -17.13 -15.66
N PHE A 456 -4.39 -17.13 -14.42
CA PHE A 456 -4.55 -18.18 -13.40
C PHE A 456 -4.13 -19.61 -13.83
N GLY A 457 -3.46 -19.72 -14.97
CA GLY A 457 -2.76 -20.92 -15.41
C GLY A 457 -1.42 -21.13 -14.69
N LYS A 458 -0.81 -22.30 -14.95
CA LYS A 458 0.48 -22.76 -14.38
C LYS A 458 1.59 -21.71 -14.54
N VAL A 459 2.56 -21.72 -13.62
CA VAL A 459 3.75 -20.84 -13.66
C VAL A 459 4.38 -20.79 -15.05
N HIS A 460 4.40 -19.59 -15.61
CA HIS A 460 5.27 -19.16 -16.69
C HIS A 460 5.83 -17.78 -16.32
N LYS A 461 6.83 -17.26 -17.04
CA LYS A 461 7.40 -15.94 -16.73
C LYS A 461 6.35 -14.85 -16.97
N LYS A 462 6.42 -13.74 -16.23
CA LYS A 462 5.53 -12.58 -16.42
C LYS A 462 5.70 -11.95 -17.83
N SER A 463 6.87 -12.14 -18.44
CA SER A 463 7.19 -11.76 -19.82
C SER A 463 6.81 -12.80 -20.89
N SER A 464 6.34 -13.98 -20.51
CA SER A 464 5.84 -15.02 -21.42
C SER A 464 4.35 -15.29 -21.22
N CYS A 465 3.60 -14.30 -20.73
CA CYS A 465 2.15 -14.31 -20.77
C CYS A 465 1.69 -13.58 -22.03
N GLU A 466 0.85 -14.22 -22.84
CA GLU A 466 0.22 -13.59 -24.00
C GLU A 466 -1.07 -12.85 -23.62
N LEU A 467 -1.61 -13.09 -22.43
CA LEU A 467 -2.79 -12.37 -21.93
C LEU A 467 -2.42 -10.97 -21.37
N PRO A 468 -3.31 -9.97 -21.55
CA PRO A 468 -3.19 -8.66 -20.92
C PRO A 468 -2.91 -8.74 -19.42
N LYS A 469 -2.29 -7.68 -18.88
CA LYS A 469 -2.34 -7.45 -17.43
C LYS A 469 -3.77 -7.03 -17.08
N TYR A 470 -4.32 -7.63 -16.03
CA TYR A 470 -5.62 -7.29 -15.46
C TYR A 470 -5.44 -6.78 -14.02
N GLY A 471 -6.22 -5.79 -13.64
CA GLY A 471 -6.08 -5.04 -12.38
C GLY A 471 -6.13 -3.53 -12.59
N PHE A 472 -6.29 -2.79 -11.50
CA PHE A 472 -6.24 -1.33 -11.49
C PHE A 472 -4.98 -0.81 -12.23
N ALA A 473 -5.16 0.26 -13.03
CA ALA A 473 -4.11 0.92 -13.80
C ALA A 473 -3.40 0.09 -14.88
N CYS A 474 -3.89 -1.11 -15.21
CA CYS A 474 -3.48 -1.79 -16.43
C CYS A 474 -3.95 -1.03 -17.67
N GLY A 475 -3.35 -1.31 -18.84
CA GLY A 475 -3.81 -0.78 -20.12
C GLY A 475 -2.76 -0.91 -21.18
#